data_AF-Q8SVB1-F1
#
_entry.id   AF-Q8SVB1-F1
#
_cell.length_a   1.000
_cell.length_b   1.000
_cell.length_c   1.000
_cell.angle_alpha   90.00
_cell.angle_beta   90.00
_cell.angle_gamma   90.00
#
_symmetry.space_group_name_H-M   'P 1'
#
loop_
_entity.id
_entity.type
_entity.pdbx_description
1 polymer ?
#
loop_
_entity_poly.entity_id
_entity_poly.type
_entity_poly.pdbx_seq_one_letter_code
_entity_poly.pdbx_strand_id
1 'polypeptide(L)'
;MTPETHGQEVGCSKLAEELKTLDMVVYKSRNGHRGSKVFRELVHLKRLCRSFLLKRTRSKRNEVLRMGEKLYILATSNIPDGYFVGYTLIVLGLCSRIHYLVSEAECIEDANDIDEMFAEIE
;
A
#
# COMPACT_ATOMS: atom_id res chain seq x y z
N MET A 1 7.69 18.85 24.20
CA MET A 1 7.95 17.87 23.12
C MET A 1 7.49 16.52 23.62
N THR A 2 6.35 16.04 23.14
CA THR A 2 5.71 14.79 23.56
C THR A 2 6.25 13.61 22.73
N PRO A 3 6.30 12.38 23.28
CA PRO A 3 6.86 11.19 22.61
C PRO A 3 6.06 10.70 21.39
N GLU A 4 4.86 11.23 21.15
CA GLU A 4 3.92 10.78 20.11
C GLU A 4 4.34 11.19 18.69
N THR A 5 5.02 12.33 18.52
CA THR A 5 5.47 12.80 17.20
C THR A 5 6.61 11.98 16.61
N HIS A 6 7.42 11.32 17.45
CA HIS A 6 8.52 10.47 16.97
C HIS A 6 8.04 9.14 16.37
N GLY A 7 6.93 8.56 16.84
CA GLY A 7 6.36 7.34 16.26
C GLY A 7 5.84 7.54 14.83
N GLN A 8 5.22 8.70 14.57
CA GLN A 8 4.64 9.07 13.28
C GLN A 8 5.66 9.27 12.14
N GLU A 9 6.81 9.90 12.43
CA GLU A 9 7.86 10.09 11.44
C GLU A 9 8.51 8.74 11.07
N VAL A 10 8.68 7.86 12.06
CA VAL A 10 9.31 6.55 11.88
C VAL A 10 8.47 5.62 11.00
N GLY A 11 7.16 5.55 11.21
CA GLY A 11 6.27 4.70 10.41
C GLY A 11 6.25 5.09 8.92
N CYS A 12 6.15 6.39 8.63
CA CYS A 12 6.17 6.87 7.25
C CYS A 12 7.56 6.84 6.61
N SER A 13 8.63 7.02 7.38
CA SER A 13 9.99 6.78 6.89
C SER A 13 10.17 5.32 6.43
N LYS A 14 9.73 4.36 7.25
CA LYS A 14 9.78 2.93 6.91
C LYS A 14 8.94 2.59 5.68
N LEU A 15 7.74 3.15 5.55
CA LEU A 15 6.90 2.95 4.36
C LEU A 15 7.54 3.57 3.10
N ALA A 16 8.17 4.73 3.22
CA ALA A 16 8.89 5.37 2.12
C ALA A 16 10.11 4.55 1.68
N GLU A 17 10.84 3.93 2.61
CA GLU A 17 11.91 2.98 2.31
C GLU A 17 11.37 1.74 1.59
N GLU A 18 10.28 1.17 2.08
CA GLU A 18 9.65 0.00 1.44
C GLU A 18 9.19 0.31 0.00
N LEU A 19 8.70 1.54 -0.23
CA LEU A 19 8.34 2.02 -1.56
C LEU A 19 9.54 2.11 -2.51
N LYS A 20 10.76 2.38 -2.02
CA LYS A 20 11.97 2.34 -2.87
C LYS A 20 12.25 0.91 -3.33
N THR A 21 12.10 -0.06 -2.45
CA THR A 21 12.23 -1.49 -2.78
C THR A 21 11.16 -1.89 -3.81
N LEU A 22 9.90 -1.49 -3.58
CA LEU A 22 8.81 -1.72 -4.51
C LEU A 22 9.08 -1.09 -5.89
N ASP A 23 9.61 0.13 -5.94
CA ASP A 23 9.99 0.80 -7.19
C ASP A 23 11.04 0.00 -7.97
N MET A 24 12.05 -0.52 -7.28
CA MET A 24 13.07 -1.37 -7.89
C MET A 24 12.49 -2.67 -8.45
N VAL A 25 11.61 -3.34 -7.68
CA VAL A 25 10.95 -4.58 -8.10
C VAL A 25 10.05 -4.33 -9.32
N VAL A 26 9.26 -3.25 -9.31
CA VAL A 26 8.42 -2.86 -10.46
C VAL A 26 9.27 -2.58 -11.70
N TYR A 27 10.38 -1.87 -11.54
CA TYR A 27 11.29 -1.57 -12.64
C TYR A 27 11.88 -2.84 -13.27
N LYS A 28 12.48 -3.72 -12.44
CA LYS A 28 13.10 -4.97 -12.92
C LYS A 28 12.09 -5.96 -13.50
N SER A 29 10.88 -6.00 -12.95
CA SER A 29 9.84 -6.96 -13.36
C SER A 29 9.02 -6.49 -14.57
N ARG A 30 9.21 -5.24 -15.02
CA ARG A 30 8.38 -4.61 -16.06
C ARG A 30 8.35 -5.40 -17.36
N ASN A 31 9.48 -5.93 -17.81
CA ASN A 31 9.53 -6.61 -19.11
C ASN A 31 9.05 -8.07 -19.02
N GLY A 32 9.36 -8.76 -17.93
CA GLY A 32 8.97 -10.17 -17.74
C GLY A 32 7.50 -10.37 -17.34
N HIS A 33 6.89 -9.39 -16.67
CA HIS A 33 5.57 -9.57 -16.04
C HIS A 33 4.51 -8.55 -16.45
N ARG A 34 4.77 -7.66 -17.43
CA ARG A 34 3.88 -6.54 -17.80
C ARG A 34 2.41 -6.93 -17.99
N GLY A 35 2.18 -8.07 -18.63
CA GLY A 35 0.83 -8.57 -18.95
C GLY A 35 0.14 -9.27 -17.79
N SER A 36 0.90 -9.68 -16.76
CA SER A 36 0.34 -10.43 -15.63
C SER A 36 -0.59 -9.56 -14.78
N LYS A 37 -1.62 -10.20 -14.21
CA LYS A 37 -2.53 -9.52 -13.28
C LYS A 37 -1.79 -9.09 -12.01
N VAL A 38 -0.93 -9.94 -11.47
CA VAL A 38 -0.08 -9.64 -10.29
C VAL A 38 0.72 -8.37 -10.50
N PHE A 39 1.42 -8.22 -11.62
CA PHE A 39 2.22 -7.02 -11.88
C PHE A 39 1.37 -5.75 -11.98
N ARG A 40 0.21 -5.83 -12.65
CA ARG A 40 -0.70 -4.67 -12.77
C ARG A 40 -1.22 -4.21 -11.41
N GLU A 41 -1.61 -5.15 -10.55
CA GLU A 41 -2.07 -4.87 -9.18
C GLU A 41 -0.91 -4.39 -8.28
N LEU A 42 0.31 -4.91 -8.46
CA LEU A 42 1.52 -4.40 -7.78
C LEU A 42 1.80 -2.92 -8.13
N VAL A 43 1.67 -2.55 -9.40
CA VAL A 43 1.78 -1.15 -9.83
C VAL A 43 0.65 -0.30 -9.26
N HIS A 44 -0.55 -0.86 -9.13
CA HIS A 44 -1.68 -0.19 -8.50
C HIS A 44 -1.38 0.08 -7.02
N LEU A 45 -0.98 -0.93 -6.26
CA LEU A 45 -0.59 -0.81 -4.85
C LEU A 45 0.45 0.29 -4.67
N LYS A 46 1.47 0.33 -5.53
CA LYS A 46 2.48 1.40 -5.52
C LYS A 46 1.89 2.80 -5.61
N ARG A 47 0.91 3.01 -6.51
CA ARG A 47 0.25 4.32 -6.69
C ARG A 47 -0.56 4.70 -5.45
N LEU A 48 -1.26 3.74 -4.85
CA LEU A 48 -2.02 3.96 -3.62
C LEU A 48 -1.11 4.31 -2.45
N CYS A 49 0.00 3.60 -2.27
CA CYS A 49 0.97 3.91 -1.20
C CYS A 49 1.53 5.33 -1.34
N ARG A 50 1.84 5.78 -2.57
CA ARG A 50 2.26 7.16 -2.83
C ARG A 50 1.15 8.17 -2.52
N SER A 51 -0.08 7.87 -2.91
CA SER A 51 -1.23 8.71 -2.57
C SER A 51 -1.46 8.81 -1.06
N PHE A 52 -1.28 7.72 -0.32
CA PHE A 52 -1.39 7.67 1.12
C PHE A 52 -0.29 8.49 1.81
N LEU A 53 0.96 8.39 1.34
CA LEU A 53 2.05 9.21 1.87
C LEU A 53 1.82 10.72 1.67
N LEU A 54 1.16 11.11 0.58
CA LEU A 54 0.80 12.50 0.31
C LEU A 54 -0.42 12.95 1.14
N LYS A 55 -1.41 12.07 1.31
CA LYS A 55 -2.68 12.33 2.01
C LYS A 55 -3.01 11.15 2.91
N ARG A 56 -2.67 11.28 4.20
CA ARG A 56 -2.84 10.23 5.22
C ARG A 56 -4.27 10.15 5.74
N THR A 57 -5.22 9.95 4.85
CA THR A 57 -6.62 9.83 5.24
C THR A 57 -7.02 8.37 5.46
N ARG A 58 -8.06 8.16 6.27
CA ARG A 58 -8.56 6.82 6.60
C ARG A 58 -9.03 6.06 5.36
N SER A 59 -9.68 6.75 4.43
CA SER A 59 -10.04 6.22 3.11
C SER A 59 -8.83 5.68 2.35
N LYS A 60 -7.74 6.47 2.26
CA LYS A 60 -6.51 6.04 1.58
C LYS A 60 -5.80 4.89 2.27
N ARG A 61 -5.78 4.86 3.59
CA ARG A 61 -5.30 3.69 4.35
C ARG A 61 -6.07 2.44 3.95
N ASN A 62 -7.40 2.51 3.97
CA ASN A 62 -8.25 1.36 3.66
C ASN A 62 -8.09 0.89 2.21
N GLU A 63 -7.91 1.79 1.25
CA GLU A 63 -7.60 1.45 -0.15
C GLU A 63 -6.29 0.64 -0.23
N VAL A 64 -5.23 1.07 0.46
CA VAL A 64 -3.94 0.37 0.47
C VAL A 64 -4.07 -1.01 1.12
N LEU A 65 -4.74 -1.11 2.28
CA LEU A 65 -4.92 -2.39 2.99
C LEU A 65 -5.68 -3.41 2.13
N ARG A 66 -6.82 -3.02 1.57
CA ARG A 66 -7.63 -3.89 0.69
C ARG A 66 -6.85 -4.32 -0.54
N MET A 67 -6.07 -3.41 -1.14
CA MET A 67 -5.24 -3.76 -2.30
C MET A 67 -4.10 -4.70 -1.92
N GLY A 68 -3.48 -4.50 -0.75
CA GLY A 68 -2.46 -5.39 -0.20
C GLY A 68 -2.97 -6.82 -0.02
N GLU A 69 -4.14 -6.98 0.60
CA GLU A 69 -4.80 -8.28 0.80
C GLU A 69 -5.17 -8.95 -0.53
N LYS A 70 -5.80 -8.20 -1.44
CA LYS A 70 -6.14 -8.69 -2.78
C LYS A 70 -4.90 -9.18 -3.53
N LEU A 71 -3.81 -8.41 -3.48
CA LEU A 71 -2.56 -8.77 -4.14
C LEU A 71 -1.92 -9.99 -3.49
N TYR A 72 -1.98 -10.11 -2.17
CA TYR A 72 -1.48 -11.28 -1.44
C TYR A 72 -2.20 -12.55 -1.92
N ILE A 73 -3.53 -12.56 -1.90
CA ILE A 73 -4.34 -13.69 -2.37
C ILE A 73 -4.01 -14.03 -3.84
N LEU A 74 -3.98 -13.02 -4.71
CA LEU A 74 -3.67 -13.21 -6.12
C LEU A 74 -2.25 -13.74 -6.36
N ALA A 75 -1.27 -13.32 -5.58
CA ALA A 75 0.10 -13.83 -5.70
C ALA A 75 0.16 -15.29 -5.20
N THR A 76 -0.52 -15.63 -4.11
CA THR A 76 -0.54 -17.02 -3.61
C THR A 76 -1.16 -18.01 -4.60
N SER A 77 -2.14 -17.58 -5.43
CA SER A 77 -2.70 -18.47 -6.44
C SER A 77 -1.71 -18.88 -7.54
N ASN A 78 -0.58 -18.18 -7.69
CA ASN A 78 0.48 -18.56 -8.63
C ASN A 78 1.47 -19.59 -8.05
N ILE A 79 1.42 -19.88 -6.75
CA ILE A 79 2.36 -20.82 -6.10
C ILE A 79 2.19 -22.25 -6.65
N PRO A 80 0.95 -22.80 -6.77
CA PRO A 80 0.75 -24.15 -7.29
C PRO A 80 1.27 -24.34 -8.71
N ASP A 81 1.24 -23.29 -9.54
CA ASP A 81 1.71 -23.33 -10.92
C ASP A 81 3.24 -23.46 -11.01
N GLY A 82 3.99 -23.20 -9.93
CA GLY A 82 5.44 -23.39 -9.86
C GLY A 82 6.29 -22.44 -10.70
N TYR A 83 5.68 -21.64 -11.58
CA TYR A 83 6.38 -20.64 -12.38
C TYR A 83 6.62 -19.35 -11.59
N PHE A 84 7.83 -18.79 -11.71
CA PHE A 84 8.20 -17.50 -11.11
C PHE A 84 8.01 -17.42 -9.59
N VAL A 85 8.16 -18.53 -8.87
CA VAL A 85 8.00 -18.60 -7.40
C VAL A 85 8.81 -17.52 -6.68
N GLY A 86 10.05 -17.27 -7.10
CA GLY A 86 10.87 -16.19 -6.52
C GLY A 86 10.21 -14.81 -6.63
N TYR A 87 9.64 -14.47 -7.79
CA TYR A 87 8.90 -13.22 -7.96
C TYR A 87 7.64 -13.18 -7.09
N THR A 88 6.90 -14.28 -7.04
CA THR A 88 5.71 -14.42 -6.19
C THR A 88 6.04 -14.18 -4.72
N LEU A 89 7.10 -14.79 -4.19
CA LEU A 89 7.53 -14.61 -2.80
C LEU A 89 7.93 -13.16 -2.50
N ILE A 90 8.62 -12.49 -3.43
CA ILE A 90 8.97 -11.06 -3.29
C ILE A 90 7.69 -10.21 -3.21
N VAL A 91 6.71 -10.47 -4.08
CA VAL A 91 5.43 -9.76 -4.06
C VAL A 91 4.68 -9.98 -2.75
N LEU A 92 4.62 -11.22 -2.25
CA LEU A 92 3.99 -11.55 -0.96
C LEU A 92 4.67 -10.84 0.21
N GLY A 93 6.00 -10.81 0.23
CA GLY A 93 6.77 -10.09 1.24
C GLY A 93 6.48 -8.59 1.24
N LEU A 94 6.51 -7.97 0.05
CA LEU A 94 6.23 -6.54 -0.12
C LEU A 94 4.81 -6.18 0.32
N CYS A 95 3.79 -6.92 -0.13
CA CYS A 95 2.41 -6.57 0.22
C CYS A 95 2.12 -6.79 1.71
N SER A 96 2.69 -7.84 2.32
CA SER A 96 2.54 -8.09 3.77
C SER A 96 3.19 -6.98 4.59
N ARG A 97 4.41 -6.56 4.20
CA ARG A 97 5.15 -5.52 4.92
C ARG A 97 4.50 -4.14 4.76
N ILE A 98 4.03 -3.81 3.57
CA ILE A 98 3.26 -2.58 3.33
C ILE A 98 1.95 -2.59 4.14
N HIS A 99 1.21 -3.71 4.14
CA HIS A 99 -0.02 -3.84 4.91
C HIS A 99 0.23 -3.60 6.40
N TYR A 100 1.25 -4.27 6.96
CA TYR A 100 1.67 -4.06 8.34
C TYR A 100 1.98 -2.58 8.64
N LEU A 101 2.87 -1.96 7.87
CA LEU A 101 3.29 -0.55 8.07
C LEU A 101 2.13 0.44 7.96
N VAL A 102 1.15 0.15 7.09
CA VAL A 102 -0.01 1.02 6.85
C VAL A 102 -1.12 0.76 7.87
N SER A 103 -1.25 -0.46 8.40
CA SER A 103 -2.25 -0.81 9.41
C SER A 103 -2.02 -0.09 10.73
N GLU A 104 -0.75 0.11 11.11
CA GLU A 104 -0.34 0.83 12.31
C GLU A 104 -0.27 2.35 12.09
N ALA A 105 -0.53 2.84 10.87
CA ALA A 105 -0.42 4.25 10.58
C ALA A 105 -1.65 5.04 11.07
N GLU A 106 -1.38 6.07 11.87
CA GLU A 106 -2.38 7.07 12.24
C GLU A 106 -2.86 7.84 11.01
N CYS A 107 -4.17 8.12 10.98
CA CYS A 107 -4.83 8.77 9.86
C CYS A 107 -5.61 9.97 10.35
N ILE A 108 -5.64 11.01 9.52
CA ILE A 108 -6.59 12.10 9.66
C ILE A 108 -7.96 11.53 9.28
N GLU A 109 -8.98 11.83 10.09
CA GLU A 109 -10.35 11.51 9.70
C GLU A 109 -10.68 12.25 8.41
N ASP A 110 -11.25 11.53 7.44
CA ASP A 110 -11.80 12.19 6.26
C ASP A 110 -12.89 13.14 6.78
N ALA A 111 -12.81 14.43 6.45
CA ALA A 111 -13.96 15.31 6.62
C ALA A 111 -15.10 14.65 5.85
N ASN A 112 -16.15 14.19 6.53
CA ASN A 112 -17.26 13.60 5.80
C ASN A 112 -17.88 14.73 5.01
N ASP A 113 -18.08 14.56 3.70
CA ASP A 113 -18.88 15.48 2.89
C ASP A 113 -20.27 15.73 3.53
N ILE A 114 -20.73 14.77 4.36
CA ILE A 114 -21.92 14.89 5.20
C ILE A 114 -21.78 16.02 6.23
N ASP A 115 -20.65 16.11 6.93
CA ASP A 115 -20.43 17.13 7.98
C ASP A 115 -20.35 18.55 7.37
N GLU A 116 -19.79 18.69 6.16
CA GLU A 116 -19.84 19.95 5.38
C GLU A 116 -21.26 20.27 4.89
N MET A 117 -22.04 19.28 4.43
CA MET A 117 -23.43 19.49 3.99
C MET A 117 -24.36 19.97 5.12
N PHE A 118 -24.08 19.62 6.38
CA PHE A 118 -24.86 20.08 7.54
C PHE A 118 -24.33 21.39 8.15
N ALA A 119 -23.09 21.78 7.86
CA ALA A 119 -22.51 23.04 8.31
C ALA A 119 -23.09 24.28 7.59
N GLU A 120 -23.69 24.11 6.41
CA GLU A 120 -24.36 25.20 5.66
C GLU A 120 -25.83 25.42 6.07
N ILE A 121 -26.35 24.66 7.05
CA ILE A 121 -27.75 24.72 7.50
C ILE A 121 -27.92 25.52 8.82
N GLU A 122 -26.82 25.98 9.45
CA GLU A 122 -26.83 26.94 10.57
C GLU A 122 -26.73 28.40 10.09
#